data_AF-A0A0Q8NYM1-F1
#
_entry.id   AF-A0A0Q8NYM1-F1
#
_cell.length_a   1.000
_cell.length_b   1.000
_cell.length_c   1.000
_cell.angle_alpha   90.00
_cell.angle_beta   90.00
_cell.angle_gamma   90.00
#
_symmetry.space_group_name_H-M   'P 1'
#
loop_
_entity.id
_entity.type
_entity.pdbx_description
1 polymer ?
#
loop_
_entity_poly.entity_id
_entity_poly.type
_entity_poly.pdbx_seq_one_letter_code
_entity_poly.pdbx_strand_id
1 'polypeptide(L)'
;MPLQSDGRASKLNHRISALSRAADEEDDSMTNEDGRTFREAWIAGVLKHFAGEPKPGYIAPWDDTPEWQQETDADIFGTIEQQAA
;
A
#
# COMPACT_ATOMS: atom_id res chain seq x y z
N MET A 1 24.53 -13.08 28.17
CA MET A 1 23.66 -13.91 27.32
C MET A 1 23.13 -13.05 26.19
N PRO A 2 23.39 -13.33 24.90
CA PRO A 2 22.71 -12.64 23.82
C PRO A 2 21.42 -13.36 23.45
N LEU A 3 20.33 -12.60 23.45
CA LEU A 3 19.01 -12.98 22.96
C LEU A 3 19.11 -13.39 21.48
N GLN A 4 18.63 -14.58 21.16
CA GLN A 4 18.46 -15.04 19.78
C GLN A 4 17.36 -14.20 19.12
N SER A 5 17.75 -13.37 18.14
CA SER A 5 16.82 -12.64 17.30
C SER A 5 16.12 -13.60 16.34
N ASP A 6 14.81 -13.76 16.48
CA ASP A 6 13.98 -14.60 15.61
C ASP A 6 14.03 -14.11 14.15
N GLY A 7 14.43 -15.00 13.24
CA GLY A 7 14.66 -14.76 11.80
C GLY A 7 13.41 -14.43 10.96
N ARG A 8 12.30 -14.02 11.58
CA ARG A 8 11.08 -13.56 10.88
C ARG A 8 11.11 -12.06 10.58
N ALA A 9 11.86 -11.26 11.36
CA ALA A 9 11.99 -9.82 11.13
C ALA A 9 12.99 -9.47 9.99
N SER A 10 13.90 -10.38 9.62
CA SER A 10 14.91 -10.12 8.58
C SER A 10 14.40 -10.20 7.14
N LYS A 11 13.20 -10.73 6.88
CA LYS A 11 12.69 -10.89 5.50
C LYS A 11 11.84 -9.72 5.00
N LEU A 12 11.47 -8.77 5.87
CA LEU A 12 10.81 -7.53 5.47
C LEU A 12 11.80 -6.42 5.06
N ASN A 13 13.03 -6.44 5.57
CA ASN A 13 13.97 -5.33 5.38
C ASN A 13 14.80 -5.37 4.07
N HIS A 14 14.44 -6.22 3.10
CA HIS A 14 15.14 -6.33 1.80
C HIS A 14 14.26 -5.99 0.58
N ARG A 15 13.14 -5.26 0.75
CA ARG A 15 12.29 -4.84 -0.38
C ARG A 15 11.85 -3.38 -0.34
N ILE A 16 12.42 -2.55 0.54
CA ILE A 16 12.17 -1.09 0.58
C ILE A 16 13.17 -0.31 -0.31
N SER A 17 14.28 -0.92 -0.72
CA SER A 17 15.29 -0.24 -1.56
C SER A 17 14.94 -0.18 -3.06
N ALA A 18 13.78 -0.67 -3.47
CA ALA A 18 13.36 -0.65 -4.88
C ALA A 18 12.53 0.59 -5.27
N LEU A 19 12.09 1.42 -4.31
CA LEU A 19 11.21 2.57 -4.58
C LEU A 19 11.95 3.87 -4.94
N SER A 20 13.25 3.83 -5.27
CA SER A 20 14.01 5.04 -5.66
C SER A 20 14.40 5.11 -7.13
N ARG A 21 13.78 4.34 -8.03
CA ARG A 21 14.09 4.47 -9.47
C ARG A 21 12.87 4.25 -10.36
N ALA A 22 12.10 5.31 -10.54
CA ALA A 22 11.47 5.67 -11.82
C ALA A 22 10.85 7.07 -11.67
N ALA A 23 11.69 8.09 -11.48
CA ALA A 23 11.30 9.47 -11.78
C ALA A 23 11.60 9.75 -13.26
N ASP A 24 11.08 8.90 -14.14
CA ASP A 24 10.98 9.16 -15.57
C ASP A 24 9.48 9.25 -15.85
N GLU A 25 9.09 10.41 -16.39
CA GLU A 25 7.72 10.90 -16.59
C GLU A 25 6.81 9.87 -17.28
N GLU A 26 5.99 9.16 -16.51
CA GLU A 26 4.88 8.34 -17.00
C GLU A 26 3.62 8.72 -16.21
N ASP A 27 2.51 8.86 -16.95
CA ASP A 27 1.23 9.50 -16.62
C ASP A 27 0.75 9.41 -15.14
N ASP A 28 0.90 10.53 -14.41
CA ASP A 28 0.43 10.73 -13.02
C ASP A 28 -1.07 10.50 -12.82
N SER A 29 -1.87 10.53 -13.91
CA SER A 29 -3.31 10.32 -13.82
C SER A 29 -3.69 8.84 -13.72
N MET A 30 -2.99 7.94 -14.44
CA MET A 30 -3.20 6.50 -14.33
C MET A 30 -2.80 5.94 -12.95
N THR A 31 -1.67 6.39 -12.39
CA THR A 31 -1.23 5.95 -11.05
C THR A 31 -2.21 6.41 -9.95
N ASN A 32 -2.86 7.57 -10.12
CA ASN A 32 -3.89 8.06 -9.22
C ASN A 32 -5.17 7.20 -9.27
N GLU A 33 -5.62 6.82 -10.47
CA GLU A 33 -6.78 5.92 -10.65
C GLU A 33 -6.51 4.51 -10.11
N ASP A 34 -5.30 3.98 -10.30
CA ASP A 34 -4.84 2.70 -9.76
C ASP A 34 -4.81 2.69 -8.23
N GLY A 35 -4.18 3.71 -7.62
CA GLY A 35 -4.15 3.88 -6.17
C GLY A 35 -5.54 4.06 -5.57
N ARG A 36 -6.41 4.82 -6.24
CA ARG A 36 -7.81 4.98 -5.83
C ARG A 36 -8.56 3.65 -5.87
N THR A 37 -8.36 2.85 -6.91
CA THR A 37 -8.98 1.52 -7.04
C THR A 37 -8.56 0.61 -5.89
N PHE A 38 -7.26 0.58 -5.57
CA PHE A 38 -6.77 -0.18 -4.43
C PHE A 38 -7.37 0.32 -3.10
N ARG A 39 -7.42 1.65 -2.91
CA ARG A 39 -7.98 2.27 -1.71
C ARG A 39 -9.44 1.87 -1.49
N GLU A 40 -10.27 1.94 -2.53
CA GLU A 40 -11.68 1.56 -2.46
C GLU A 40 -11.84 0.07 -2.10
N ALA A 41 -11.04 -0.80 -2.70
CA ALA A 41 -11.01 -2.23 -2.36
C ALA A 41 -10.57 -2.48 -0.91
N TRP A 42 -9.56 -1.76 -0.43
CA TRP A 42 -9.11 -1.80 0.95
C TRP A 42 -10.22 -1.40 1.93
N ILE A 43 -10.90 -0.27 1.69
CA ILE A 43 -12.00 0.22 2.53
C ILE A 43 -13.13 -0.82 2.57
N ALA A 44 -13.53 -1.36 1.41
CA ALA A 44 -14.54 -2.42 1.34
C ALA A 44 -14.13 -3.66 2.14
N GLY A 45 -12.85 -4.04 2.08
CA GLY A 45 -12.28 -5.14 2.86
C GLY A 45 -12.35 -4.88 4.36
N VAL A 46 -11.92 -3.69 4.81
CA VAL A 46 -11.98 -3.28 6.23
C VAL A 46 -13.42 -3.30 6.74
N LEU A 47 -14.36 -2.68 6.02
CA LEU A 47 -15.77 -2.63 6.42
C LEU A 47 -16.41 -4.01 6.54
N LYS A 48 -15.99 -4.96 5.70
CA LYS A 48 -16.53 -6.32 5.70
C LYS A 48 -15.92 -7.21 6.78
N HIS A 49 -14.64 -7.04 7.10
CA HIS A 49 -13.87 -8.03 7.85
C HIS A 49 -13.33 -7.54 9.19
N PHE A 50 -13.29 -6.23 9.43
CA PHE A 50 -12.80 -5.70 10.70
C PHE A 50 -13.83 -5.95 11.81
N ALA A 51 -13.44 -6.69 12.84
CA ALA A 51 -14.29 -6.97 13.99
C ALA A 51 -14.38 -5.72 14.89
N GLY A 52 -15.46 -4.95 14.72
CA GLY A 52 -15.75 -3.75 15.50
C GLY A 52 -15.76 -2.48 14.64
N GLU A 53 -15.65 -1.33 15.29
CA GLU A 53 -15.64 -0.05 14.58
C GLU A 53 -14.22 0.25 14.06
N PRO A 54 -14.02 0.35 12.73
CA PRO A 54 -12.72 0.70 12.17
C PRO A 54 -12.37 2.15 12.51
N LYS A 55 -11.06 2.42 12.66
CA LYS A 55 -10.59 3.79 12.85
C LYS A 55 -10.90 4.63 11.61
N PRO A 56 -11.24 5.93 11.74
CA PRO A 56 -11.51 6.79 10.60
C PRO A 56 -10.42 6.76 9.52
N GLY A 57 -9.14 6.74 9.92
CA GLY A 57 -8.02 6.65 8.96
C GLY A 57 -7.96 5.36 8.14
N TYR A 58 -8.55 4.25 8.62
CA TYR A 58 -8.61 3.00 7.85
C TYR A 58 -9.63 3.05 6.72
N ILE A 59 -10.62 3.94 6.85
CA ILE A 59 -11.75 4.08 5.93
C ILE A 59 -11.82 5.49 5.30
N ALA A 60 -10.78 6.31 5.45
CA ALA A 60 -10.74 7.65 4.88
C ALA A 60 -10.85 7.56 3.34
N PRO A 61 -11.72 8.35 2.69
CA PRO A 61 -11.85 8.36 1.24
C PRO A 61 -10.54 8.84 0.57
N TRP A 62 -10.43 8.59 -0.73
CA TRP A 62 -9.23 8.94 -1.50
C TRP A 62 -8.81 10.40 -1.35
N ASP A 63 -9.76 11.33 -1.49
CA ASP A 63 -9.48 12.78 -1.43
C ASP A 63 -8.98 13.24 -0.04
N ASP A 64 -9.27 12.46 1.02
CA ASP A 64 -8.81 12.72 2.40
C ASP A 64 -7.55 11.90 2.75
N THR A 65 -7.04 11.10 1.82
CA THR A 65 -5.85 10.26 2.01
C THR A 65 -4.60 11.10 1.76
N PRO A 66 -3.59 11.11 2.65
CA PRO A 66 -2.36 11.86 2.43
C PRO A 66 -1.62 11.42 1.17
N GLU A 67 -0.97 12.34 0.47
CA GLU A 67 -0.24 12.12 -0.79
C GLU A 67 0.73 10.93 -0.74
N TRP A 68 1.58 10.84 0.30
CA TRP A 68 2.50 9.71 0.46
C TRP A 68 1.79 8.34 0.51
N GLN A 69 0.54 8.31 1.02
CA GLN A 69 -0.26 7.10 1.09
C GLN A 69 -0.96 6.82 -0.24
N GLN A 70 -1.37 7.85 -0.98
CA GLN A 70 -1.87 7.72 -2.35
C GLN A 70 -0.83 7.07 -3.26
N GLU A 71 0.41 7.55 -3.22
CA GLU A 71 1.56 6.96 -3.93
C GLU A 71 1.79 5.50 -3.53
N THR A 72 1.75 5.21 -2.23
CA THR A 72 1.93 3.85 -1.71
C THR A 72 0.82 2.90 -2.20
N ASP A 73 -0.43 3.36 -2.20
CA ASP A 73 -1.58 2.57 -2.65
C ASP A 73 -1.50 2.27 -4.15
N ALA A 74 -1.00 3.22 -4.97
CA ALA A 74 -0.72 3.03 -6.39
C ALA A 74 0.39 1.98 -6.63
N ASP A 75 1.50 2.06 -5.88
CA ASP A 75 2.60 1.09 -5.94
C ASP A 75 2.14 -0.33 -5.59
N ILE A 76 1.26 -0.45 -4.59
CA ILE A 76 0.67 -1.73 -4.20
C ILE A 76 -0.19 -2.28 -5.33
N PHE A 77 -1.05 -1.46 -5.94
CA PHE A 77 -1.88 -1.86 -7.07
C PHE A 77 -1.02 -2.40 -8.22
N GLY A 78 -0.05 -1.62 -8.68
CA GLY A 78 0.84 -2.02 -9.77
C GLY A 78 1.64 -3.28 -9.46
N THR A 79 2.02 -3.49 -8.19
CA THR A 79 2.69 -4.73 -7.75
C THR A 79 1.75 -5.94 -7.81
N ILE A 80 0.49 -5.78 -7.41
CA ILE A 80 -0.51 -6.86 -7.43
C ILE A 80 -0.82 -7.27 -8.88
N GLU A 81 -1.03 -6.30 -9.77
CA GLU A 81 -1.24 -6.54 -11.21
C GLU A 81 -0.10 -7.34 -11.83
N GLN A 82 1.15 -6.97 -11.55
CA GLN A 82 2.33 -7.69 -12.03
C GLN A 82 2.45 -9.11 -11.49
N GLN A 83 1.92 -9.39 -10.29
CA GLN A 83 1.94 -10.73 -9.69
C GLN A 83 0.77 -11.61 -10.14
N ALA A 84 -0.31 -11.03 -10.65
CA ALA A 84 -1.47 -11.74 -11.15
C ALA A 84 -1.30 -12.22 -12.61
N ALA A 85 -0.28 -11.72 -13.31
CA ALA A 85 0.10 -12.11 -14.68
C ALA A 85 1.02 -13.35 -14.71
#